data_AF-A0A2P4QPS7-F1
#
_entry.id   AF-A0A2P4QPS7-F1
#
_cell.length_a   1.000
_cell.length_b   1.000
_cell.length_c   1.000
_cell.angle_alpha   90.00
_cell.angle_beta   90.00
_cell.angle_gamma   90.00
#
_symmetry.space_group_name_H-M   'P 1'
#
loop_
_entity.id
_entity.type
_entity.pdbx_description
1 polymer ?
#
loop_
_entity_poly.entity_id
_entity_poly.type
_entity_poly.pdbx_seq_one_letter_code
_entity_poly.pdbx_strand_id
1 'polypeptide(L)'
;MTPTIYSELIWALSRKSLVDLAIKNLDKLILQYNYIPSREPLYILLSYYADLGVYQEAEYLINKYFKFITIHEQSESSQQKSWQFNFSTILMKAYVQALHKEISFRIKNLEEQIKKNTSLITSKENMNNPLNYLTKDNFTQSSFYVSWKKLLNEVKLSNSKYNKDHFELTIRFHILSNQINHQEFPLNEALNMIYEMKGDGIEPTFETFKILLEGHANSPEYNSSKQTLQRIENTLGIFNMMKSFGYDMNNIEIFQTLLDSCIPKYERFTDIDFKPIRLKIKEKIKHINNLIKIHKAKHNQKSMLTLLELYGCIHSFSEMRHIWFDMFLSGYHRNLNFYKTFIKASSQNIRESTYCLDVLRHQMSKEYPPVYPDLETYNLLLKCCIKCDDLITKKQITNHIMKHYSSSQK
;
A
#
# COMPACT_ATOMS: atom_id res chain seq x y z
N MET A 1 -41.74 -3.37 -22.85
CA MET A 1 -40.78 -2.71 -21.94
C MET A 1 -39.67 -2.11 -22.79
N THR A 2 -39.30 -0.85 -22.57
CA THR A 2 -38.35 -0.14 -23.42
C THR A 2 -36.90 -0.55 -23.13
N PRO A 3 -36.00 -0.51 -24.13
CA PRO A 3 -34.55 -0.73 -23.98
C PRO A 3 -33.90 0.04 -22.81
N THR A 4 -34.41 1.24 -22.53
CA THR A 4 -33.98 2.13 -21.43
C THR A 4 -34.27 1.58 -20.03
N ILE A 5 -35.36 0.86 -19.83
CA ILE A 5 -35.67 0.26 -18.52
C ILE A 5 -34.73 -0.91 -18.24
N TYR A 6 -34.29 -1.61 -19.29
CA TYR A 6 -33.36 -2.73 -19.16
C TYR A 6 -31.92 -2.29 -18.93
N SER A 7 -31.46 -1.22 -19.60
CA SER A 7 -30.16 -0.61 -19.29
C SER A 7 -30.08 -0.17 -17.83
N GLU A 8 -31.13 0.48 -17.33
CA GLU A 8 -31.24 0.91 -15.92
C GLU A 8 -31.31 -0.28 -14.95
N LEU A 9 -31.94 -1.39 -15.34
CA LEU A 9 -32.00 -2.60 -14.51
C LEU A 9 -30.63 -3.29 -14.39
N ILE A 10 -29.88 -3.40 -15.50
CA ILE A 10 -28.51 -3.91 -15.48
C ILE A 10 -27.62 -2.97 -14.66
N TRP A 11 -27.76 -1.65 -14.85
CA TRP A 11 -27.07 -0.62 -14.09
C TRP A 11 -27.31 -0.75 -12.58
N ALA A 12 -28.56 -0.93 -12.16
CA ALA A 12 -28.96 -1.12 -10.77
C ALA A 12 -28.45 -2.43 -10.17
N LEU A 13 -28.52 -3.54 -10.93
CA LEU A 13 -28.03 -4.85 -10.48
C LEU A 13 -26.51 -4.87 -10.32
N SER A 14 -25.77 -4.28 -11.25
CA SER A 14 -24.31 -4.18 -11.17
C SER A 14 -23.87 -3.31 -9.98
N ARG A 15 -24.57 -2.20 -9.69
CA ARG A 15 -24.30 -1.38 -8.49
C ARG A 15 -24.60 -2.08 -7.16
N LYS A 16 -25.54 -3.03 -7.15
CA LYS A 16 -25.83 -3.87 -5.98
C LYS A 16 -24.94 -5.11 -5.88
N SER A 17 -23.89 -5.23 -6.70
CA SER A 17 -22.98 -6.38 -6.74
C SER A 17 -23.66 -7.71 -7.11
N LEU A 18 -24.85 -7.67 -7.73
CA LEU A 18 -25.57 -8.84 -8.22
C LEU A 18 -25.20 -9.13 -9.68
N VAL A 19 -23.90 -9.28 -9.94
CA VAL A 19 -23.36 -9.23 -11.31
C VAL A 19 -23.69 -10.48 -12.12
N ASP A 20 -23.73 -11.66 -11.50
CA ASP A 20 -24.16 -12.89 -12.19
C ASP A 20 -25.61 -12.82 -12.67
N LEU A 21 -26.47 -12.17 -11.89
CA LEU A 21 -27.86 -11.91 -12.27
C LEU A 21 -27.94 -10.86 -13.37
N ALA A 22 -27.08 -9.84 -13.32
CA ALA A 22 -26.96 -8.83 -14.37
C ALA A 22 -26.52 -9.45 -15.71
N ILE A 23 -25.52 -10.33 -15.72
CA ILE A 23 -25.06 -11.06 -16.92
C ILE A 23 -26.17 -11.95 -17.46
N LYS A 24 -26.81 -12.77 -16.62
CA LYS A 24 -27.91 -13.66 -17.05
C LYS A 24 -29.06 -12.88 -17.69
N ASN A 25 -29.43 -11.75 -17.10
CA ASN A 25 -30.47 -10.89 -17.65
C ASN A 25 -30.02 -10.23 -18.97
N LEU A 26 -28.77 -9.75 -19.04
CA LEU A 26 -28.20 -9.17 -20.26
C LEU A 26 -28.17 -10.20 -21.41
N ASP A 27 -27.70 -11.41 -21.15
CA ASP A 27 -27.66 -12.51 -22.13
C ASP A 27 -29.06 -12.89 -22.62
N LYS A 28 -30.02 -13.00 -21.69
CA LYS A 28 -31.42 -13.26 -22.02
C LYS A 28 -32.01 -12.16 -22.90
N LEU A 29 -31.66 -10.90 -22.62
CA LEU A 29 -32.15 -9.75 -23.39
C LEU A 29 -31.59 -9.72 -24.81
N ILE A 30 -30.29 -10.00 -24.97
CA ILE A 30 -29.65 -10.09 -26.27
C ILE A 30 -30.28 -11.21 -27.11
N LEU A 31 -30.45 -12.40 -26.52
CA LEU A 31 -30.97 -13.58 -27.22
C LEU A 31 -32.46 -13.50 -27.56
N GLN A 32 -33.29 -12.96 -26.66
CA GLN A 32 -34.75 -12.98 -26.83
C GLN A 32 -35.30 -11.74 -27.54
N TYR A 33 -34.60 -10.60 -27.45
CA TYR A 33 -35.13 -9.30 -27.90
C TYR A 33 -34.21 -8.58 -28.89
N ASN A 34 -33.12 -9.20 -29.36
CA ASN A 34 -32.10 -8.55 -30.20
C ASN A 34 -31.62 -7.21 -29.61
N TYR A 35 -31.57 -7.13 -28.29
CA TYR A 35 -31.19 -5.92 -27.59
C TYR A 35 -29.70 -5.62 -27.80
N ILE A 36 -29.39 -4.36 -28.16
CA ILE A 36 -28.01 -3.88 -28.26
C ILE A 36 -27.70 -3.13 -26.95
N PRO A 37 -26.74 -3.59 -26.14
CA PRO A 37 -26.44 -2.96 -24.86
C PRO A 37 -25.85 -1.55 -25.04
N SER A 38 -26.35 -0.60 -24.27
CA SER A 38 -25.73 0.72 -24.16
C SER A 38 -24.38 0.67 -23.42
N ARG A 39 -23.63 1.77 -23.49
CA ARG A 39 -22.27 1.88 -22.96
C ARG A 39 -22.22 1.75 -21.44
N GLU A 40 -23.09 2.47 -20.74
CA GLU A 40 -23.02 2.66 -19.30
C GLU A 40 -23.22 1.35 -18.51
N PRO A 41 -24.19 0.47 -18.86
CA PRO A 41 -24.35 -0.82 -18.21
C PRO A 41 -23.14 -1.75 -18.41
N LEU A 42 -22.59 -1.81 -19.62
CA LEU A 42 -21.38 -2.61 -19.90
C LEU A 42 -20.17 -2.07 -19.16
N TYR A 43 -19.98 -0.74 -19.16
CA TYR A 43 -18.90 -0.07 -18.46
C TYR A 43 -18.92 -0.38 -16.96
N ILE A 44 -20.09 -0.32 -16.32
CA ILE A 44 -20.21 -0.56 -14.88
C ILE A 44 -20.03 -2.03 -14.53
N LEU A 45 -20.56 -2.92 -15.36
CA LEU A 45 -20.37 -4.35 -15.19
C LEU A 45 -18.88 -4.73 -15.28
N LEU A 46 -18.16 -4.18 -16.27
CA LEU A 46 -16.72 -4.40 -16.42
C LEU A 46 -15.90 -3.70 -15.34
N SER A 47 -16.28 -2.48 -14.94
CA SER A 47 -15.62 -1.77 -13.83
C SER A 47 -15.70 -2.56 -12.54
N TYR A 48 -16.81 -3.25 -12.27
CA TYR A 48 -16.93 -4.11 -11.09
C TYR A 48 -15.88 -5.23 -11.09
N TYR A 49 -15.72 -5.96 -12.20
CA TYR A 49 -14.69 -7.00 -12.30
C TYR A 49 -13.27 -6.42 -12.25
N ALA A 50 -13.06 -5.22 -12.82
CA ALA A 50 -11.79 -4.52 -12.74
C ALA A 50 -11.45 -4.09 -11.30
N ASP A 51 -12.42 -3.60 -10.53
CA ASP A 51 -12.28 -3.26 -9.10
C ASP A 51 -11.97 -4.49 -8.24
N LEU A 52 -12.47 -5.66 -8.65
CA LEU A 52 -12.11 -6.95 -8.07
C LEU A 52 -10.78 -7.50 -8.59
N GLY A 53 -10.11 -6.90 -9.58
CA GLY A 53 -8.88 -7.44 -10.16
C GLY A 53 -9.05 -8.81 -10.84
N VAL A 54 -10.27 -9.10 -11.30
CA VAL A 54 -10.63 -10.35 -11.97
C VAL A 54 -10.50 -10.11 -13.48
N TYR A 55 -9.25 -10.04 -13.95
CA TYR A 55 -8.92 -9.53 -15.28
C TYR A 55 -9.30 -10.50 -16.41
N GLN A 56 -9.28 -11.81 -16.18
CA GLN A 56 -9.61 -12.81 -17.20
C GLN A 56 -11.10 -12.74 -17.58
N GLU A 57 -11.97 -12.59 -16.59
CA GLU A 57 -13.41 -12.44 -16.79
C GLU A 57 -13.74 -11.08 -17.41
N ALA A 58 -13.02 -10.01 -17.02
CA ALA A 58 -13.14 -8.72 -17.70
C ALA A 58 -12.76 -8.83 -19.19
N GLU A 59 -11.65 -9.51 -19.52
CA GLU A 59 -11.20 -9.76 -20.89
C GLU A 59 -12.20 -10.62 -21.67
N TYR A 60 -12.72 -11.69 -21.06
CA TYR A 60 -13.75 -12.54 -21.65
C TYR A 60 -15.03 -11.77 -21.96
N LEU A 61 -15.52 -10.95 -21.02
CA LEU A 61 -16.74 -10.17 -21.19
C LEU A 61 -16.57 -9.07 -22.24
N ILE A 62 -15.41 -8.41 -22.28
CA ILE A 62 -15.07 -7.47 -23.36
C ILE A 62 -15.12 -8.18 -24.71
N ASN A 63 -14.45 -9.31 -24.86
CA ASN A 63 -14.43 -10.08 -26.10
C ASN A 63 -15.83 -10.60 -26.50
N LYS A 64 -16.64 -11.02 -25.53
CA LYS A 64 -18.02 -11.49 -25.74
C LYS A 64 -18.93 -10.38 -26.27
N TYR A 65 -18.85 -9.19 -25.67
CA TYR A 65 -19.70 -8.05 -26.05
C TYR A 65 -19.08 -7.16 -27.14
N PHE A 66 -17.84 -7.41 -27.56
CA PHE A 66 -17.11 -6.66 -28.58
C PHE A 66 -17.91 -6.51 -29.88
N LYS A 67 -18.60 -7.57 -30.31
CA LYS A 67 -19.42 -7.56 -31.53
C LYS A 67 -20.56 -6.53 -31.50
N PHE A 68 -21.11 -6.26 -30.31
CA PHE A 68 -22.17 -5.27 -30.14
C PHE A 68 -21.61 -3.85 -30.02
N ILE A 69 -20.37 -3.71 -29.55
CA ILE A 69 -19.64 -2.45 -29.52
C ILE A 69 -19.37 -1.96 -30.96
N THR A 70 -18.93 -2.86 -31.85
CA THR A 70 -18.67 -2.53 -33.27
C THR A 70 -19.91 -2.09 -34.05
N ILE A 71 -21.12 -2.48 -33.62
CA ILE A 71 -22.38 -2.09 -34.28
C ILE A 71 -22.73 -0.63 -33.96
N HIS A 72 -22.48 -0.17 -32.73
CA HIS A 72 -22.64 1.25 -32.38
C HIS A 72 -21.58 2.14 -33.05
N GLU A 73 -20.37 1.62 -33.28
CA GLU A 73 -19.24 2.33 -33.89
C GLU A 73 -19.46 2.73 -35.37
N GLN A 74 -20.36 2.06 -36.11
CA GLN A 74 -20.67 2.41 -37.50
C GLN A 74 -21.61 3.62 -37.64
N SER A 75 -22.30 4.02 -36.55
CA SER A 75 -23.36 5.03 -36.60
C SER A 75 -22.92 6.46 -36.23
N GLU A 76 -21.80 6.65 -35.52
CA GLU A 76 -21.37 7.98 -35.06
C GLU A 76 -19.84 8.17 -35.10
N SER A 77 -19.35 8.97 -36.06
CA SER A 77 -17.91 9.16 -36.36
C SER A 77 -17.10 9.91 -35.30
N SER A 78 -17.74 10.58 -34.33
CA SER A 78 -17.05 11.26 -33.21
C SER A 78 -17.02 10.42 -31.92
N GLN A 79 -17.99 9.52 -31.72
CA GLN A 79 -18.05 8.64 -30.54
C GLN A 79 -17.13 7.41 -30.63
N GLN A 80 -16.67 7.07 -31.85
CA GLN A 80 -15.75 5.97 -32.17
C GLN A 80 -14.51 5.92 -31.26
N LYS A 81 -13.91 7.06 -30.94
CA LYS A 81 -12.69 7.12 -30.11
C LYS A 81 -12.95 6.92 -28.62
N SER A 82 -14.19 7.08 -28.15
CA SER A 82 -14.47 7.02 -26.71
C SER A 82 -14.71 5.58 -26.22
N TRP A 83 -15.27 4.68 -27.02
CA TRP A 83 -15.67 3.35 -26.53
C TRP A 83 -14.47 2.43 -26.31
N GLN A 84 -13.66 2.19 -27.34
CA GLN A 84 -12.45 1.35 -27.22
C GLN A 84 -11.49 1.87 -26.14
N PHE A 85 -11.40 3.20 -26.04
CA PHE A 85 -10.58 3.89 -25.06
C PHE A 85 -11.04 3.65 -23.61
N ASN A 86 -12.34 3.67 -23.34
CA ASN A 86 -12.84 3.44 -21.98
C ASN A 86 -12.72 1.98 -21.55
N PHE A 87 -12.89 1.02 -22.47
CA PHE A 87 -12.73 -0.39 -22.15
C PHE A 87 -11.26 -0.79 -21.99
N SER A 88 -10.33 -0.19 -22.74
CA SER A 88 -8.90 -0.39 -22.52
C SER A 88 -8.47 0.16 -21.15
N THR A 89 -8.97 1.33 -20.73
CA THR A 89 -8.73 1.85 -19.38
C THR A 89 -9.27 0.90 -18.29
N ILE A 90 -10.49 0.37 -18.46
CA ILE A 90 -11.07 -0.61 -17.51
C ILE A 90 -10.21 -1.87 -17.45
N LEU A 91 -9.80 -2.40 -18.59
CA LEU A 91 -8.98 -3.60 -18.63
C LEU A 91 -7.62 -3.33 -17.98
N MET A 92 -6.97 -2.20 -18.27
CA MET A 92 -5.73 -1.80 -17.61
C MET A 92 -5.90 -1.73 -16.09
N LYS A 93 -7.01 -1.16 -15.61
CA LYS A 93 -7.37 -1.13 -14.19
C LYS A 93 -7.51 -2.54 -13.60
N ALA A 94 -8.14 -3.47 -14.32
CA ALA A 94 -8.26 -4.87 -13.90
C ALA A 94 -6.89 -5.54 -13.71
N TYR A 95 -5.96 -5.34 -14.66
CA TYR A 95 -4.58 -5.85 -14.57
C TYR A 95 -3.83 -5.25 -13.37
N VAL A 96 -3.88 -3.93 -13.19
CA VAL A 96 -3.25 -3.24 -12.04
C VAL A 96 -3.79 -3.78 -10.71
N GLN A 97 -5.11 -3.94 -10.61
CA GLN A 97 -5.75 -4.43 -9.39
C GLN A 97 -5.47 -5.91 -9.11
N ALA A 98 -5.38 -6.73 -10.15
CA ALA A 98 -4.97 -8.14 -10.04
C ALA A 98 -3.56 -8.23 -9.47
N LEU A 99 -2.62 -7.44 -10.00
CA LEU A 99 -1.24 -7.37 -9.53
C LEU A 99 -1.14 -6.84 -8.09
N HIS A 100 -1.92 -5.82 -7.75
CA HIS A 100 -1.98 -5.27 -6.41
C HIS A 100 -2.46 -6.30 -5.37
N LYS A 101 -3.48 -7.09 -5.71
CA LYS A 101 -3.98 -8.19 -4.86
C LYS A 101 -2.91 -9.25 -4.60
N GLU A 102 -2.19 -9.65 -5.65
CA GLU A 102 -1.11 -10.63 -5.56
C GLU A 102 0.01 -10.16 -4.63
N ILE A 103 0.46 -8.91 -4.78
CA ILE A 103 1.52 -8.37 -3.94
C ILE A 103 1.04 -8.19 -2.50
N SER A 104 -0.19 -7.71 -2.29
CA SER A 104 -0.78 -7.60 -0.95
C SER A 104 -0.87 -8.95 -0.24
N PHE A 105 -1.22 -10.01 -0.98
CA PHE A 105 -1.25 -11.38 -0.45
C PHE A 105 0.14 -11.86 -0.02
N ARG A 106 1.17 -11.60 -0.84
CA ARG A 106 2.56 -11.93 -0.50
C ARG A 106 3.06 -11.21 0.74
N ILE A 107 2.81 -9.91 0.84
CA ILE A 107 3.22 -9.10 2.00
C ILE A 107 2.58 -9.66 3.27
N LYS A 108 1.28 -9.96 3.24
CA LYS A 108 0.58 -10.58 4.39
C LYS A 108 1.18 -11.94 4.78
N ASN A 109 1.44 -12.80 3.80
CA ASN A 109 2.05 -14.11 4.06
C ASN A 109 3.46 -13.98 4.67
N LEU A 110 4.28 -13.05 4.17
CA LEU A 110 5.60 -12.77 4.74
C LEU A 110 5.49 -12.27 6.19
N GLU A 111 4.54 -11.37 6.47
CA GLU A 111 4.31 -10.87 7.84
C GLU A 111 3.83 -11.97 8.79
N GLU A 112 2.97 -12.87 8.33
CA GLU A 112 2.51 -14.02 9.13
C GLU A 112 3.62 -15.06 9.37
N GLN A 113 4.48 -15.30 8.38
CA GLN A 113 5.66 -16.15 8.53
C GLN A 113 6.62 -15.60 9.58
N ILE A 114 6.91 -14.30 9.54
CA ILE A 114 7.76 -13.61 10.52
C ILE A 114 7.17 -13.73 11.93
N LYS A 115 5.85 -13.73 12.08
CA LYS A 115 5.18 -13.87 13.38
C LYS A 115 5.18 -15.30 13.92
N LYS A 116 5.15 -16.33 13.06
CA LYS A 116 4.94 -17.73 13.47
C LYS A 116 6.18 -18.64 13.42
N ASN A 117 7.30 -18.22 12.81
CA ASN A 117 8.47 -19.09 12.59
C ASN A 117 8.11 -20.43 11.93
N THR A 118 7.08 -20.46 11.08
CA THR A 118 6.58 -21.67 10.40
C THR A 118 6.54 -21.48 8.89
N SER A 119 6.80 -22.57 8.16
CA SER A 119 6.76 -22.63 6.69
C SER A 119 5.36 -22.41 6.11
N LEU A 120 5.33 -22.01 4.83
CA LEU A 120 4.18 -21.67 3.98
C LEU A 120 2.87 -22.38 4.36
N ILE A 121 1.90 -21.63 4.88
CA ILE A 121 0.51 -22.07 4.97
C ILE A 121 -0.11 -21.85 3.58
N THR A 122 -0.13 -22.89 2.75
CA THR A 122 -0.92 -22.92 1.54
C THR A 122 -2.38 -23.19 1.92
N SER A 123 -3.22 -22.15 1.97
CA SER A 123 -4.67 -22.33 2.06
C SER A 123 -5.18 -22.99 0.77
N LYS A 124 -5.97 -24.07 0.91
CA LYS A 124 -6.51 -24.87 -0.21
C LYS A 124 -7.38 -24.10 -1.20
N GLU A 125 -7.82 -22.89 -0.87
CA GLU A 125 -8.68 -22.05 -1.72
C GLU A 125 -7.94 -21.35 -2.88
N ASN A 126 -6.59 -21.38 -2.90
CA ASN A 126 -5.78 -20.51 -3.77
C ASN A 126 -5.00 -21.24 -4.89
N MET A 127 -5.26 -22.51 -5.16
CA MET A 127 -4.49 -23.25 -6.19
C MET A 127 -4.80 -22.87 -7.64
N ASN A 128 -5.81 -22.01 -7.89
CA ASN A 128 -6.32 -21.72 -9.24
C ASN A 128 -5.99 -20.31 -9.78
N ASN A 129 -5.32 -19.44 -9.03
CA ASN A 129 -4.94 -18.11 -9.56
C ASN A 129 -3.52 -18.16 -10.15
N PRO A 130 -3.33 -18.02 -11.48
CA PRO A 130 -2.02 -18.14 -12.13
C PRO A 130 -1.01 -17.07 -11.66
N LEU A 131 -1.49 -15.99 -11.06
CA LEU A 131 -0.65 -14.91 -10.50
C LEU A 131 0.13 -15.34 -9.25
N ASN A 132 -0.33 -16.37 -8.52
CA ASN A 132 0.27 -16.81 -7.26
C ASN A 132 1.72 -17.34 -7.42
N TYR A 133 2.15 -17.64 -8.64
CA TYR A 133 3.46 -18.21 -8.96
C TYR A 133 4.43 -17.23 -9.63
N LEU A 134 4.08 -15.94 -9.73
CA LEU A 134 4.96 -14.96 -10.38
C LEU A 134 6.25 -14.77 -9.56
N THR A 135 7.39 -15.21 -10.03
CA THR A 135 8.69 -14.94 -9.41
C THR A 135 9.39 -13.85 -10.19
N LYS A 136 10.49 -13.34 -9.62
CA LYS A 136 11.38 -12.40 -10.31
C LYS A 136 11.77 -12.91 -11.71
N ASP A 137 12.05 -14.21 -11.82
CA ASP A 137 12.61 -14.80 -13.03
C ASP A 137 11.56 -15.09 -14.13
N ASN A 138 10.29 -15.25 -13.76
CA ASN A 138 9.22 -15.60 -14.71
C ASN A 138 8.24 -14.45 -15.00
N PHE A 139 8.32 -13.33 -14.28
CA PHE A 139 7.29 -12.28 -14.35
C PHE A 139 7.14 -11.71 -15.77
N THR A 140 8.25 -11.31 -16.41
CA THR A 140 8.24 -10.76 -17.78
C THR A 140 7.97 -11.78 -18.87
N GLN A 141 8.08 -13.08 -18.56
CA GLN A 141 7.75 -14.18 -19.47
C GLN A 141 6.32 -14.68 -19.27
N SER A 142 5.65 -14.26 -18.20
CA SER A 142 4.30 -14.70 -17.88
C SER A 142 3.29 -14.26 -18.92
N SER A 143 2.28 -15.11 -19.17
CA SER A 143 1.15 -14.76 -20.04
C SER A 143 0.45 -13.48 -19.57
N PHE A 144 0.41 -13.23 -18.26
CA PHE A 144 -0.13 -12.00 -17.67
C PHE A 144 0.60 -10.75 -18.18
N TYR A 145 1.94 -10.71 -18.07
CA TYR A 145 2.71 -9.55 -18.52
C TYR A 145 2.69 -9.39 -20.05
N VAL A 146 2.73 -10.49 -20.79
CA VAL A 146 2.63 -10.47 -22.26
C VAL A 146 1.29 -9.85 -22.70
N SER A 147 0.18 -10.24 -22.06
CA SER A 147 -1.14 -9.65 -22.34
C SER A 147 -1.21 -8.17 -21.97
N TRP A 148 -0.65 -7.77 -20.82
CA TRP A 148 -0.53 -6.36 -20.43
C TRP A 148 0.26 -5.54 -21.47
N LYS A 149 1.40 -6.05 -21.95
CA LYS A 149 2.22 -5.38 -22.97
C LYS A 149 1.48 -5.25 -24.30
N LYS A 150 0.73 -6.28 -24.69
CA LYS A 150 -0.13 -6.24 -25.89
C LYS A 150 -1.19 -5.16 -25.76
N LEU A 151 -1.88 -5.08 -24.61
CA LEU A 151 -2.86 -4.04 -24.32
C LEU A 151 -2.26 -2.63 -24.40
N LEU A 152 -1.08 -2.40 -23.79
CA LEU A 152 -0.39 -1.11 -23.88
C LEU A 152 -0.07 -0.71 -25.32
N ASN A 153 0.37 -1.66 -26.15
CA ASN A 153 0.67 -1.41 -27.56
C ASN A 153 -0.61 -1.10 -28.36
N GLU A 154 -1.72 -1.79 -28.09
CA GLU A 154 -3.02 -1.50 -28.71
C GLU A 154 -3.50 -0.08 -28.36
N VAL A 155 -3.35 0.34 -27.10
CA VAL A 155 -3.69 1.71 -26.69
C VAL A 155 -2.80 2.72 -27.43
N LYS A 156 -1.49 2.48 -27.56
CA LYS A 156 -0.58 3.36 -28.32
C LYS A 156 -0.91 3.43 -29.81
N LEU A 157 -1.24 2.30 -30.43
CA LEU A 157 -1.54 2.20 -31.87
C LEU A 157 -2.89 2.80 -32.25
N SER A 158 -3.83 2.92 -31.32
CA SER A 158 -5.18 3.42 -31.55
C SER A 158 -5.26 4.92 -31.96
N ASN A 159 -4.14 5.59 -32.24
CA ASN A 159 -4.04 7.04 -32.53
C ASN A 159 -4.68 7.94 -31.46
N SER A 160 -4.96 7.40 -30.28
CA SER A 160 -5.35 8.17 -29.11
C SER A 160 -4.11 8.39 -28.25
N LYS A 161 -3.74 9.66 -28.01
CA LYS A 161 -2.72 9.97 -27.01
C LYS A 161 -3.15 9.36 -25.68
N TYR A 162 -2.20 8.85 -24.89
CA TYR A 162 -2.49 8.44 -23.52
C TYR A 162 -3.23 9.59 -22.82
N ASN A 163 -4.27 9.29 -22.04
CA ASN A 163 -4.83 10.28 -21.14
C ASN A 163 -4.15 10.14 -19.77
N LYS A 164 -4.54 11.02 -18.87
CA LYS A 164 -4.17 10.97 -17.46
C LYS A 164 -4.33 9.57 -16.85
N ASP A 165 -5.48 8.91 -17.03
CA ASP A 165 -5.75 7.61 -16.39
C ASP A 165 -4.83 6.51 -16.91
N HIS A 166 -4.52 6.51 -18.22
CA HIS A 166 -3.56 5.58 -18.81
C HIS A 166 -2.16 5.76 -18.22
N PHE A 167 -1.69 6.99 -18.04
CA PHE A 167 -0.42 7.25 -17.38
C PHE A 167 -0.45 6.80 -15.92
N GLU A 168 -1.48 7.14 -15.15
CA GLU A 168 -1.58 6.72 -13.75
C GLU A 168 -1.62 5.20 -13.59
N LEU A 169 -2.38 4.49 -14.43
CA LEU A 169 -2.43 3.03 -14.42
C LEU A 169 -1.10 2.41 -14.84
N THR A 170 -0.41 2.98 -15.83
CA THR A 170 0.91 2.51 -16.26
C THR A 170 1.96 2.71 -15.17
N ILE A 171 1.98 3.87 -14.52
CA ILE A 171 2.86 4.18 -13.38
C ILE A 171 2.57 3.22 -12.22
N ARG A 172 1.29 3.00 -11.87
CA ARG A 172 0.90 2.03 -10.83
C ARG A 172 1.37 0.62 -11.17
N PHE A 173 1.13 0.16 -12.39
CA PHE A 173 1.59 -1.15 -12.84
C PHE A 173 3.10 -1.27 -12.67
N HIS A 174 3.87 -0.28 -13.13
CA HIS A 174 5.32 -0.26 -13.04
C HIS A 174 5.83 -0.35 -11.59
N ILE A 175 5.23 0.42 -10.68
CA ILE A 175 5.58 0.41 -9.25
C ILE A 175 5.28 -0.95 -8.61
N LEU A 176 4.15 -1.57 -8.97
CA LEU A 176 3.81 -2.91 -8.48
C LEU A 176 4.76 -3.96 -9.06
N SER A 177 5.10 -3.87 -10.35
CA SER A 177 6.09 -4.73 -10.99
C SER A 177 7.48 -4.59 -10.36
N ASN A 178 7.89 -3.39 -9.95
CA ASN A 178 9.13 -3.16 -9.21
C ASN A 178 9.18 -3.95 -7.89
N GLN A 179 8.05 -4.17 -7.23
CA GLN A 179 7.99 -4.98 -6.00
C GLN A 179 8.27 -6.47 -6.26
N ILE A 180 8.08 -6.94 -7.49
CA ILE A 180 8.40 -8.32 -7.92
C ILE A 180 9.81 -8.38 -8.50
N ASN A 181 10.13 -7.51 -9.46
CA ASN A 181 11.43 -7.43 -10.13
C ASN A 181 11.88 -5.98 -10.35
N HIS A 182 12.54 -5.40 -9.35
CA HIS A 182 13.07 -4.03 -9.43
C HIS A 182 14.20 -3.83 -10.45
N GLN A 183 14.84 -4.91 -10.95
CA GLN A 183 15.89 -4.79 -11.97
C GLN A 183 15.30 -4.52 -13.36
N GLU A 184 14.17 -5.14 -13.69
CA GLU A 184 13.47 -4.93 -14.96
C GLU A 184 12.50 -3.75 -14.92
N PHE A 185 12.06 -3.34 -13.72
CA PHE A 185 11.13 -2.23 -13.52
C PHE A 185 11.72 -1.20 -12.56
N PRO A 186 12.83 -0.52 -12.88
CA PRO A 186 13.43 0.47 -11.99
C PRO A 186 12.50 1.67 -11.79
N LEU A 187 12.40 2.21 -10.57
CA LEU A 187 11.43 3.27 -10.30
C LEU A 187 11.72 4.60 -11.01
N ASN A 188 12.97 4.83 -11.41
CA ASN A 188 13.33 6.01 -12.21
C ASN A 188 12.57 6.06 -13.55
N GLU A 189 12.22 4.91 -14.14
CA GLU A 189 11.40 4.87 -15.36
C GLU A 189 9.97 5.35 -15.09
N ALA A 190 9.36 4.92 -13.98
CA ALA A 190 8.05 5.44 -13.56
C ALA A 190 8.09 6.95 -13.29
N LEU A 191 9.18 7.45 -12.70
CA LEU A 191 9.37 8.89 -12.50
C LEU A 191 9.49 9.65 -13.83
N ASN A 192 10.17 9.08 -14.83
CA ASN A 192 10.34 9.69 -16.15
C ASN A 192 9.00 9.84 -16.91
N MET A 193 8.00 9.00 -16.59
CA MET A 193 6.65 9.14 -17.17
C MET A 193 6.00 10.49 -16.84
N ILE A 194 6.43 11.20 -15.78
CA ILE A 194 6.00 12.59 -15.53
C ILE A 194 6.41 13.51 -16.69
N TYR A 195 7.62 13.35 -17.22
CA TYR A 195 8.10 14.17 -18.34
C TYR A 195 7.40 13.80 -19.63
N GLU A 196 7.06 12.52 -19.83
CA GLU A 196 6.23 12.06 -20.95
C GLU A 196 4.83 12.67 -20.90
N MET A 197 4.17 12.65 -19.72
CA MET A 197 2.88 13.32 -19.50
C MET A 197 2.95 14.79 -19.93
N LYS A 198 3.98 15.51 -19.47
CA LYS A 198 4.17 16.91 -19.82
C LYS A 198 4.41 17.11 -21.32
N GLY A 199 5.21 16.24 -21.96
CA GLY A 199 5.46 16.27 -23.40
C GLY A 199 4.18 16.06 -24.22
N ASP A 200 3.25 15.25 -23.70
CA ASP A 200 1.94 15.01 -24.29
C ASP A 200 0.89 16.09 -23.98
N GLY A 201 1.26 17.10 -23.18
CA GLY A 201 0.38 18.20 -22.77
C GLY A 201 -0.58 17.81 -21.63
N ILE A 202 -0.24 16.78 -20.86
CA ILE A 202 -1.04 16.27 -19.73
C ILE A 202 -0.32 16.62 -18.44
N GLU A 203 -1.04 17.29 -17.54
CA GLU A 203 -0.49 17.64 -16.24
C GLU A 203 -0.57 16.42 -15.28
N PRO A 204 0.55 16.05 -14.64
CA PRO A 204 0.55 15.07 -13.56
C PRO A 204 -0.34 15.55 -12.41
N THR A 205 -1.14 14.67 -11.84
CA THR A 205 -2.08 15.04 -10.79
C THR A 205 -1.56 14.71 -9.40
N PHE A 206 -2.26 15.20 -8.37
CA PHE A 206 -1.96 14.86 -6.99
C PHE A 206 -1.85 13.34 -6.79
N GLU A 207 -2.75 12.56 -7.41
CA GLU A 207 -2.74 11.10 -7.30
C GLU A 207 -1.52 10.50 -8.01
N THR A 208 -1.14 11.03 -9.19
CA THR A 208 0.09 10.62 -9.90
C THR A 208 1.32 10.72 -9.00
N PHE A 209 1.48 11.85 -8.31
CA PHE A 209 2.58 12.05 -7.39
C PHE A 209 2.48 11.20 -6.13
N LYS A 210 1.27 11.02 -5.58
CA LYS A 210 1.04 10.16 -4.42
C LYS A 210 1.48 8.72 -4.72
N ILE A 211 1.08 8.18 -5.87
CA ILE A 211 1.48 6.86 -6.35
C ILE A 211 3.01 6.73 -6.40
N LEU A 212 3.70 7.70 -7.02
CA LEU A 212 5.17 7.70 -7.11
C LEU A 212 5.84 7.80 -5.74
N LEU A 213 5.34 8.67 -4.88
CA LEU A 213 5.86 8.86 -3.53
C LEU A 213 5.76 7.56 -2.72
N GLU A 214 4.61 6.89 -2.76
CA GLU A 214 4.37 5.61 -2.10
C GLU A 214 5.25 4.50 -2.68
N GLY A 215 5.40 4.46 -4.01
CA GLY A 215 6.28 3.52 -4.70
C GLY A 215 7.74 3.65 -4.28
N HIS A 216 8.30 4.86 -4.35
CA HIS A 216 9.67 5.13 -3.94
C HIS A 216 9.89 4.88 -2.44
N ALA A 217 8.94 5.24 -1.58
CA ALA A 217 9.05 4.97 -0.15
C ALA A 217 9.04 3.47 0.17
N ASN A 218 8.40 2.65 -0.66
CA ASN A 218 8.20 1.24 -0.36
C ASN A 218 9.03 0.23 -1.17
N SER A 219 9.71 0.69 -2.22
CA SER A 219 10.41 -0.18 -3.15
C SER A 219 11.50 -1.05 -2.52
N PRO A 220 11.61 -2.33 -2.93
CA PRO A 220 12.74 -3.18 -2.58
C PRO A 220 14.07 -2.72 -3.16
N GLU A 221 14.06 -1.91 -4.23
CA GLU A 221 15.24 -1.33 -4.87
C GLU A 221 16.14 -0.57 -3.88
N TYR A 222 15.53 0.00 -2.84
CA TYR A 222 16.23 0.84 -1.86
C TYR A 222 16.21 0.28 -0.44
N ASN A 223 15.93 -1.02 -0.26
CA ASN A 223 15.78 -1.57 1.08
C ASN A 223 17.11 -1.78 1.83
N SER A 224 18.26 -1.79 1.14
CA SER A 224 19.57 -1.89 1.78
C SER A 224 19.89 -0.65 2.64
N SER A 225 20.76 -0.81 3.63
CA SER A 225 21.19 0.29 4.51
C SER A 225 21.81 1.45 3.73
N LYS A 226 22.69 1.14 2.76
CA LYS A 226 23.33 2.15 1.91
C LYS A 226 22.32 2.92 1.04
N GLN A 227 21.29 2.25 0.55
CA GLN A 227 20.28 2.86 -0.33
C GLN A 227 19.12 3.51 0.41
N THR A 228 19.00 3.32 1.73
CA THR A 228 17.97 3.98 2.55
C THR A 228 18.03 5.50 2.42
N LEU A 229 19.23 6.09 2.35
CA LEU A 229 19.37 7.54 2.12
C LEU A 229 18.90 7.94 0.72
N GLN A 230 19.22 7.16 -0.31
CA GLN A 230 18.74 7.41 -1.67
C GLN A 230 17.22 7.36 -1.75
N ARG A 231 16.58 6.44 -1.02
CA ARG A 231 15.12 6.39 -0.88
C ARG A 231 14.53 7.68 -0.32
N ILE A 232 15.13 8.19 0.75
CA ILE A 232 14.70 9.42 1.41
C ILE A 232 14.90 10.62 0.46
N GLU A 233 16.03 10.70 -0.24
CA GLU A 233 16.27 11.78 -1.22
C GLU A 233 15.31 11.72 -2.40
N ASN A 234 15.04 10.53 -2.95
CA ASN A 234 14.10 10.36 -4.05
C ASN A 234 12.67 10.79 -3.64
N THR A 235 12.23 10.38 -2.46
CA THR A 235 10.89 10.76 -1.95
C THR A 235 10.79 12.25 -1.62
N LEU A 236 11.83 12.87 -1.06
CA LEU A 236 11.91 14.33 -0.89
C LEU A 236 11.95 15.07 -2.23
N GLY A 237 12.62 14.51 -3.24
CA GLY A 237 12.62 15.04 -4.61
C GLY A 237 11.22 15.08 -5.21
N ILE A 238 10.45 14.00 -5.06
CA ILE A 238 9.05 13.92 -5.49
C ILE A 238 8.19 14.94 -4.71
N PHE A 239 8.36 15.05 -3.40
CA PHE A 239 7.66 16.05 -2.59
C PHE A 239 7.94 17.49 -3.08
N ASN A 240 9.20 17.81 -3.39
CA ASN A 240 9.57 19.12 -3.92
C ASN A 240 8.97 19.36 -5.32
N MET A 241 8.89 18.30 -6.14
CA MET A 241 8.21 18.36 -7.43
C MET A 241 6.72 18.66 -7.24
N MET A 242 6.01 17.93 -6.37
CA MET A 242 4.61 18.21 -6.04
C MET A 242 4.39 19.68 -5.65
N LYS A 243 5.26 20.21 -4.79
CA LYS A 243 5.22 21.61 -4.37
C LYS A 243 5.44 22.58 -5.54
N SER A 244 6.36 22.27 -6.45
CA SER A 244 6.63 23.11 -7.64
C SER A 244 5.45 23.16 -8.62
N PHE A 245 4.63 22.11 -8.65
CA PHE A 245 3.37 22.06 -9.40
C PHE A 245 2.21 22.78 -8.69
N GLY A 246 2.44 23.35 -7.50
CA GLY A 246 1.45 24.16 -6.78
C GLY A 246 0.41 23.36 -5.98
N TYR A 247 0.65 22.06 -5.73
CA TYR A 247 -0.25 21.24 -4.93
C TYR A 247 -0.26 21.62 -3.44
N ASP A 248 -1.41 21.46 -2.78
CA ASP A 248 -1.52 21.66 -1.34
C ASP A 248 -0.77 20.56 -0.59
N MET A 249 0.23 20.99 0.18
CA MET A 249 1.07 20.10 0.98
C MET A 249 0.57 19.96 2.42
N ASN A 250 -0.55 20.58 2.79
CA ASN A 250 -1.20 20.40 4.10
C ASN A 250 -1.94 19.05 4.19
N ASN A 251 -1.25 17.96 3.89
CA ASN A 251 -1.79 16.61 3.94
C ASN A 251 -0.81 15.70 4.70
N ILE A 252 -1.26 15.19 5.85
CA ILE A 252 -0.47 14.30 6.70
C ILE A 252 -0.13 12.97 6.01
N GLU A 253 -0.91 12.52 5.03
CA GLU A 253 -0.62 11.29 4.28
C GLU A 253 0.68 11.39 3.49
N ILE A 254 0.97 12.56 2.89
CA ILE A 254 2.23 12.80 2.18
C ILE A 254 3.40 12.68 3.14
N PHE A 255 3.29 13.34 4.30
CA PHE A 255 4.34 13.31 5.31
C PHE A 255 4.48 11.94 5.97
N GLN A 256 3.39 11.19 6.12
CA GLN A 256 3.43 9.80 6.55
C GLN A 256 4.30 8.98 5.60
N THR A 257 4.12 9.12 4.30
CA THR A 257 4.93 8.41 3.30
C THR A 257 6.41 8.83 3.34
N LEU A 258 6.70 10.12 3.55
CA LEU A 258 8.06 10.61 3.77
C LEU A 258 8.70 10.02 5.04
N LEU A 259 7.95 9.94 6.14
CA LEU A 259 8.41 9.31 7.38
C LEU A 259 8.63 7.81 7.18
N ASP A 260 7.72 7.11 6.50
CA ASP A 260 7.84 5.67 6.20
C ASP A 260 9.09 5.39 5.35
N SER A 261 9.45 6.29 4.43
CA SER A 261 10.69 6.20 3.64
C SER A 261 11.97 6.23 4.51
N CYS A 262 11.90 6.80 5.71
CA CYS A 262 13.03 6.88 6.63
C CYS A 262 13.25 5.58 7.44
N ILE A 263 12.30 4.64 7.43
CA ILE A 263 12.38 3.40 8.23
C ILE A 263 13.35 2.42 7.57
N PRO A 264 14.47 2.04 8.20
CA PRO A 264 15.36 1.01 7.66
C PRO A 264 14.59 -0.32 7.58
N LYS A 265 14.46 -0.93 6.39
CA LYS A 265 13.59 -2.13 6.23
C LYS A 265 14.28 -3.44 6.63
N TYR A 266 15.57 -3.63 6.33
CA TYR A 266 16.29 -4.86 6.69
C TYR A 266 16.91 -4.82 8.09
N GLU A 267 17.32 -3.65 8.57
CA GLU A 267 18.10 -3.49 9.81
C GLU A 267 17.26 -2.92 10.96
N ARG A 268 15.95 -3.22 10.98
CA ARG A 268 15.07 -2.77 12.06
C ARG A 268 15.61 -3.28 13.39
N PHE A 269 16.08 -2.36 14.22
CA PHE A 269 16.56 -2.64 15.57
C PHE A 269 17.81 -3.54 15.66
N THR A 270 18.67 -3.56 14.63
CA THR A 270 19.98 -4.26 14.65
C THR A 270 21.15 -3.28 14.85
N ASP A 271 22.20 -3.72 15.56
CA ASP A 271 23.26 -2.84 16.09
C ASP A 271 24.51 -2.67 15.23
N ILE A 272 24.76 -3.57 14.28
CA ILE A 272 26.09 -3.74 13.68
C ILE A 272 26.12 -2.97 12.34
N ASP A 273 26.97 -1.93 12.27
CA ASP A 273 27.33 -1.12 11.08
C ASP A 273 26.48 0.11 10.67
N PHE A 274 25.40 0.45 11.37
CA PHE A 274 24.49 1.52 10.92
C PHE A 274 24.82 2.96 11.41
N LYS A 275 25.85 3.15 12.25
CA LYS A 275 26.09 4.42 12.99
C LYS A 275 26.20 5.71 12.11
N PRO A 276 26.99 5.78 11.04
CA PRO A 276 27.09 7.01 10.24
C PRO A 276 25.80 7.32 9.48
N ILE A 277 25.07 6.28 9.06
CA ILE A 277 23.79 6.41 8.34
C ILE A 277 22.69 6.91 9.29
N ARG A 278 22.67 6.45 10.55
CA ARG A 278 21.73 6.92 11.60
C ARG A 278 21.74 8.44 11.78
N LEU A 279 22.91 9.06 11.76
CA LEU A 279 23.03 10.52 11.91
C LEU A 279 22.41 11.26 10.72
N LYS A 280 22.71 10.82 9.49
CA LYS A 280 22.11 11.39 8.27
C LYS A 280 20.60 11.19 8.23
N ILE A 281 20.10 10.01 8.63
CA ILE A 281 18.65 9.76 8.75
C ILE A 281 18.04 10.68 9.81
N LYS A 282 18.70 10.87 10.96
CA LYS A 282 18.24 11.79 12.02
C LYS A 282 18.05 13.22 11.49
N GLU A 283 18.99 13.72 10.71
CA GLU A 283 18.91 15.04 10.06
C GLU A 283 17.71 15.12 9.12
N LYS A 284 17.49 14.08 8.30
CA LYS A 284 16.34 14.01 7.39
C LYS A 284 15.01 13.94 8.13
N ILE A 285 14.91 13.18 9.22
CA ILE A 285 13.69 13.16 10.06
C ILE A 285 13.41 14.55 10.64
N LYS A 286 14.44 15.25 11.15
CA LYS A 286 14.30 16.63 11.65
C LYS A 286 13.84 17.57 10.54
N HIS A 287 14.39 17.44 9.34
CA HIS A 287 13.95 18.20 8.17
C HIS A 287 12.48 17.96 7.85
N ILE A 288 12.04 16.69 7.78
CA ILE A 288 10.63 16.33 7.52
C ILE A 288 9.71 16.88 8.62
N ASN A 289 10.09 16.76 9.90
CA ASN A 289 9.30 17.33 11.01
C ASN A 289 9.19 18.86 10.93
N ASN A 290 10.23 19.55 10.45
CA ASN A 290 10.16 20.98 10.20
C ASN A 290 9.22 21.30 9.03
N LEU A 291 9.22 20.50 7.96
CA LEU A 291 8.26 20.65 6.86
C LEU A 291 6.82 20.46 7.32
N ILE A 292 6.54 19.45 8.17
CA ILE A 292 5.21 19.24 8.77
C ILE A 292 4.74 20.51 9.51
N LYS A 293 5.63 21.12 10.30
CA LYS A 293 5.33 22.36 11.03
C LYS A 293 5.09 23.54 10.09
N ILE A 294 5.93 23.73 9.08
CA ILE A 294 5.81 24.81 8.08
C ILE A 294 4.48 24.72 7.33
N HIS A 295 4.11 23.50 6.91
CA HIS A 295 2.87 23.24 6.19
C HIS A 295 1.64 23.07 7.09
N LYS A 296 1.81 23.21 8.42
CA LYS A 296 0.76 23.10 9.44
C LYS A 296 -0.03 21.78 9.39
N ALA A 297 0.59 20.71 8.89
CA ALA A 297 -0.01 19.39 8.88
C ALA A 297 -0.07 18.82 10.31
N LYS A 298 -1.24 18.33 10.72
CA LYS A 298 -1.44 17.78 12.07
C LYS A 298 -1.06 16.30 12.11
N HIS A 299 -0.27 15.92 13.11
CA HIS A 299 0.04 14.53 13.37
C HIS A 299 -1.22 13.72 13.71
N ASN A 300 -1.34 12.55 13.10
CA ASN A 300 -2.30 11.51 13.48
C ASN A 300 -1.58 10.37 14.22
N GLN A 301 -2.35 9.38 14.68
CA GLN A 301 -1.81 8.25 15.44
C GLN A 301 -0.73 7.49 14.68
N LYS A 302 -0.94 7.26 13.38
CA LYS A 302 0.00 6.54 12.52
C LYS A 302 1.34 7.29 12.46
N SER A 303 1.31 8.60 12.22
CA SER A 303 2.52 9.42 12.11
C SER A 303 3.31 9.50 13.41
N MET A 304 2.63 9.57 14.57
CA MET A 304 3.29 9.56 15.88
C MET A 304 3.93 8.19 16.17
N LEU A 305 3.24 7.09 15.82
CA LEU A 305 3.80 5.75 15.93
C LEU A 305 5.05 5.58 15.05
N THR A 306 4.98 6.03 13.80
CA THR A 306 6.11 6.02 12.87
C THR A 306 7.27 6.83 13.41
N LEU A 307 7.04 8.01 13.98
CA LEU A 307 8.12 8.81 14.59
C LEU A 307 8.82 8.10 15.75
N LEU A 308 8.05 7.47 16.65
CA LEU A 308 8.64 6.67 17.73
C LEU A 308 9.43 5.49 17.19
N GLU A 309 8.90 4.77 16.20
CA GLU A 309 9.60 3.66 15.54
C GLU A 309 10.90 4.14 14.88
N LEU A 310 10.87 5.28 14.20
CA LEU A 310 12.04 5.87 13.54
C LEU A 310 13.14 6.20 14.54
N TYR A 311 12.84 7.01 15.56
CA TYR A 311 13.82 7.40 16.57
C TYR A 311 14.34 6.20 17.37
N GLY A 312 13.49 5.19 17.58
CA GLY A 312 13.88 3.89 18.10
C GLY A 312 14.88 3.15 17.21
N CYS A 313 14.58 3.02 15.91
CA CYS A 313 15.45 2.35 14.93
C CYS A 313 16.82 3.03 14.79
N ILE A 314 16.88 4.36 14.88
CA ILE A 314 18.15 5.11 14.81
C ILE A 314 18.85 5.26 16.17
N HIS A 315 18.35 4.62 17.23
CA HIS A 315 18.91 4.63 18.58
C HIS A 315 19.01 6.05 19.19
N SER A 316 18.14 6.96 18.75
CA SER A 316 18.07 8.32 19.25
C SER A 316 16.99 8.41 20.34
N PHE A 317 17.20 7.63 21.41
CA PHE A 317 16.22 7.44 22.49
C PHE A 317 15.85 8.72 23.23
N SER A 318 16.76 9.71 23.29
CA SER A 318 16.45 11.04 23.84
C SER A 318 15.29 11.70 23.10
N GLU A 319 15.32 11.71 21.76
CA GLU A 319 14.26 12.31 20.94
C GLU A 319 12.97 11.48 21.03
N MET A 320 13.08 10.15 21.10
CA MET A 320 11.96 9.25 21.33
C MET A 320 11.25 9.55 22.66
N ARG A 321 12.00 9.79 23.73
CA ARG A 321 11.47 10.22 25.04
C ARG A 321 10.82 11.60 24.95
N HIS A 322 11.44 12.56 24.27
CA HIS A 322 10.82 13.89 24.08
C HIS A 322 9.45 13.79 23.42
N ILE A 323 9.32 13.03 22.33
CA ILE A 323 8.02 12.79 21.68
C ILE A 323 7.03 12.14 22.65
N TRP A 324 7.48 11.14 23.42
CA TRP A 324 6.64 10.47 24.40
C TRP A 324 6.09 11.40 25.49
N PHE A 325 6.92 12.36 25.94
CA PHE A 325 6.50 13.37 26.90
C PHE A 325 5.60 14.43 26.25
N ASP A 326 5.93 14.90 25.04
CA ASP A 326 5.13 15.88 24.31
C ASP A 326 3.72 15.36 24.01
N MET A 327 3.58 14.06 23.70
CA MET A 327 2.28 13.40 23.58
C MET A 327 1.45 13.53 24.86
N PHE A 328 2.06 13.30 26.01
CA PHE A 328 1.36 13.43 27.29
C PHE A 328 0.95 14.88 27.57
N LEU A 329 1.86 15.83 27.35
CA LEU A 329 1.59 17.27 27.58
C LEU A 329 0.52 17.83 26.64
N SER A 330 0.44 17.31 25.41
CA SER A 330 -0.58 17.70 24.44
C SER A 330 -1.93 16.99 24.63
N GLY A 331 -2.08 16.15 25.66
CA GLY A 331 -3.31 15.39 25.92
C GLY A 331 -3.54 14.25 24.91
N TYR A 332 -2.50 13.79 24.23
CA TYR A 332 -2.59 12.71 23.26
C TYR A 332 -2.70 11.35 23.98
N HIS A 333 -3.82 10.65 23.78
CA HIS A 333 -4.05 9.35 24.41
C HIS A 333 -3.10 8.28 23.87
N ARG A 334 -2.29 7.70 24.76
CA ARG A 334 -1.33 6.64 24.44
C ARG A 334 -2.02 5.27 24.59
N ASN A 335 -2.31 4.63 23.47
CA ASN A 335 -2.85 3.28 23.44
C ASN A 335 -1.74 2.19 23.47
N LEU A 336 -2.18 0.92 23.47
CA LEU A 336 -1.29 -0.25 23.53
C LEU A 336 -0.22 -0.25 22.42
N ASN A 337 -0.55 0.22 21.21
CA ASN A 337 0.40 0.22 20.10
C ASN A 337 1.57 1.18 20.37
N PHE A 338 1.33 2.34 21.00
CA PHE A 338 2.40 3.26 21.37
C PHE A 338 3.38 2.61 22.37
N TYR A 339 2.83 1.95 23.40
CA TYR A 339 3.65 1.23 24.38
C TYR A 339 4.44 0.09 23.73
N LYS A 340 3.80 -0.73 22.89
CA LYS A 340 4.49 -1.82 22.16
C LYS A 340 5.66 -1.28 21.34
N THR A 341 5.44 -0.23 20.56
CA THR A 341 6.49 0.38 19.72
C THR A 341 7.64 0.91 20.56
N PHE A 342 7.34 1.62 21.65
CA PHE A 342 8.36 2.18 22.54
C PHE A 342 9.17 1.08 23.25
N ILE A 343 8.51 0.07 23.81
CA ILE A 343 9.17 -1.05 24.52
C ILE A 343 10.01 -1.85 23.52
N LYS A 344 9.50 -2.11 22.31
CA LYS A 344 10.23 -2.81 21.24
C LYS A 344 11.54 -2.09 20.91
N ALA A 345 11.50 -0.77 20.71
CA ALA A 345 12.70 0.03 20.47
C ALA A 345 13.66 -0.02 21.67
N SER A 346 13.12 0.12 22.88
CA SER A 346 13.89 0.18 24.12
C SER A 346 14.58 -1.14 24.47
N SER A 347 14.04 -2.29 24.04
CA SER A 347 14.62 -3.61 24.26
C SER A 347 16.04 -3.80 23.73
N GLN A 348 16.50 -2.90 22.85
CA GLN A 348 17.86 -2.93 22.31
C GLN A 348 18.90 -2.26 23.20
N ASN A 349 18.50 -1.37 24.11
CA ASN A 349 19.41 -0.59 24.95
C ASN A 349 19.16 -0.88 26.44
N ILE A 350 20.23 -1.11 27.19
CA ILE A 350 20.15 -1.41 28.63
C ILE A 350 19.45 -0.27 29.40
N ARG A 351 19.80 1.00 29.14
CA ARG A 351 19.23 2.15 29.86
C ARG A 351 17.76 2.41 29.55
N GLU A 352 17.34 2.10 28.34
CA GLU A 352 15.93 2.25 27.95
C GLU A 352 15.09 1.06 28.41
N SER A 353 15.70 -0.13 28.43
CA SER A 353 15.08 -1.34 28.98
C SER A 353 14.81 -1.19 30.48
N THR A 354 15.73 -0.62 31.27
CA THR A 354 15.45 -0.31 32.68
C THR A 354 14.30 0.69 32.82
N TYR A 355 14.32 1.78 32.05
CA TYR A 355 13.22 2.76 32.04
C TYR A 355 11.87 2.13 31.68
N CYS A 356 11.83 1.17 30.76
CA CYS A 356 10.60 0.45 30.42
C CYS A 356 10.04 -0.35 31.60
N LEU A 357 10.90 -1.03 32.35
CA LEU A 357 10.51 -1.87 33.48
C LEU A 357 10.06 -1.04 34.68
N ASP A 358 10.79 0.02 34.99
CA ASP A 358 10.58 0.86 36.17
C ASP A 358 9.46 1.89 35.99
N VAL A 359 9.29 2.41 34.77
CA VAL A 359 8.39 3.53 34.50
C VAL A 359 7.25 3.13 33.57
N LEU A 360 7.55 2.75 32.32
CA LEU A 360 6.49 2.58 31.30
C LEU A 360 5.48 1.51 31.66
N ARG A 361 5.93 0.36 32.18
CA ARG A 361 5.06 -0.74 32.62
C ARG A 361 4.00 -0.26 33.62
N HIS A 362 4.38 0.62 34.54
CA HIS A 362 3.48 1.17 35.56
C HIS A 362 2.67 2.36 35.06
N GLN A 363 3.13 3.07 34.01
CA GLN A 363 2.35 4.14 33.37
C GLN A 363 1.13 3.59 32.62
N MET A 364 1.22 2.39 32.05
CA MET A 364 0.12 1.78 31.28
C MET A 364 -1.20 1.71 32.07
N SER A 365 -1.15 1.34 33.36
CA SER A 365 -2.34 1.27 34.21
C SER A 365 -2.86 2.63 34.67
N LYS A 366 -2.05 3.69 34.53
CA LYS A 366 -2.39 5.08 34.89
C LYS A 366 -2.96 5.88 33.71
N GLU A 367 -2.97 5.31 32.51
CA GLU A 367 -3.58 5.92 31.34
C GLU A 367 -5.10 6.01 31.47
N TYR A 368 -5.70 6.90 30.70
CA TYR A 368 -7.16 7.02 30.58
C TYR A 368 -7.58 6.87 29.11
N PRO A 369 -8.23 5.75 28.72
CA PRO A 369 -8.51 4.56 29.51
C PRO A 369 -7.24 3.77 29.89
N PRO A 370 -7.27 2.94 30.95
CA PRO A 370 -6.15 2.09 31.32
C PRO A 370 -5.74 1.16 30.17
N VAL A 371 -4.44 1.07 29.93
CA VAL A 371 -3.88 0.20 28.88
C VAL A 371 -3.45 -1.12 29.50
N TYR A 372 -4.06 -2.21 29.04
CA TYR A 372 -3.70 -3.55 29.50
C TYR A 372 -2.68 -4.20 28.54
N PRO A 373 -1.52 -4.66 29.04
CA PRO A 373 -0.55 -5.38 28.21
C PRO A 373 -1.13 -6.69 27.69
N ASP A 374 -0.87 -7.00 26.43
CA ASP A 374 -1.14 -8.31 25.85
C ASP A 374 0.10 -9.21 25.88
N LEU A 375 -0.05 -10.46 25.41
CA LEU A 375 1.03 -11.44 25.42
C LEU A 375 2.27 -10.98 24.64
N GLU A 376 2.08 -10.26 23.53
CA GLU A 376 3.19 -9.67 22.77
C GLU A 376 3.93 -8.60 23.60
N THR A 377 3.20 -7.73 24.29
CA THR A 377 3.78 -6.70 25.16
C THR A 377 4.58 -7.32 26.30
N TYR A 378 4.06 -8.39 26.92
CA TYR A 378 4.79 -9.12 27.94
C TYR A 378 6.06 -9.77 27.40
N ASN A 379 6.03 -10.35 26.20
CA ASN A 379 7.23 -10.88 25.55
C ASN A 379 8.29 -9.80 25.31
N LEU A 380 7.87 -8.58 24.93
CA LEU A 380 8.78 -7.45 24.78
C LEU A 380 9.37 -7.00 26.12
N LEU A 381 8.58 -6.95 27.20
CA LEU A 381 9.07 -6.65 28.54
C LEU A 381 10.06 -7.72 29.03
N LEU A 382 9.82 -9.01 28.75
CA LEU A 382 10.77 -10.08 29.06
C LEU A 382 12.09 -9.91 28.29
N LYS A 383 12.06 -9.44 27.04
CA LYS A 383 13.28 -9.06 26.30
C LYS A 383 14.05 -7.94 27.00
N CYS A 384 13.34 -6.92 27.50
CA CYS A 384 13.96 -5.86 28.33
C CYS A 384 14.60 -6.44 29.60
N CYS A 385 13.91 -7.35 30.32
CA CYS A 385 14.49 -8.00 31.51
C CYS A 385 15.76 -8.77 31.19
N ILE A 386 15.78 -9.51 30.06
CA ILE A 386 16.96 -10.26 29.61
C ILE A 386 18.11 -9.29 29.29
N LYS A 387 17.81 -8.14 28.67
CA LYS A 387 18.83 -7.14 28.32
C LYS A 387 19.44 -6.45 29.54
N CYS A 388 18.65 -6.22 30.59
CA CYS A 388 19.09 -5.59 31.84
C CYS A 388 19.56 -6.57 32.92
N ASP A 389 19.44 -7.88 32.67
CA ASP A 389 19.66 -8.95 33.63
C ASP A 389 18.83 -8.85 34.94
N ASP A 390 17.60 -8.32 34.82
CA ASP A 390 16.67 -8.21 35.96
C ASP A 390 15.84 -9.50 36.10
N LEU A 391 16.38 -10.44 36.88
CA LEU A 391 15.76 -11.74 37.17
C LEU A 391 14.50 -11.63 38.05
N ILE A 392 14.40 -10.60 38.89
CA ILE A 392 13.28 -10.44 39.83
C ILE A 392 12.03 -10.05 39.05
N THR A 393 12.13 -8.99 38.26
CA THR A 393 11.02 -8.51 37.43
C THR A 393 10.64 -9.55 36.38
N LYS A 394 11.62 -10.28 35.83
CA LYS A 394 11.36 -11.43 34.95
C LYS A 394 10.47 -12.48 35.62
N LYS A 395 10.79 -12.92 36.83
CA LYS A 395 9.97 -13.90 37.58
C LYS A 395 8.55 -13.39 37.84
N GLN A 396 8.40 -12.12 38.21
CA GLN A 396 7.09 -11.50 38.45
C GLN A 396 6.22 -11.52 37.18
N ILE A 397 6.80 -11.12 36.04
CA ILE A 397 6.09 -11.09 34.76
C ILE A 397 5.73 -12.52 34.32
N THR A 398 6.65 -13.48 34.39
CA THR A 398 6.37 -14.87 34.03
C THR A 398 5.26 -15.47 34.89
N ASN A 399 5.26 -15.23 36.20
CA ASN A 399 4.20 -15.70 37.09
C ASN A 399 2.84 -15.07 36.74
N HIS A 400 2.82 -13.79 36.35
CA HIS A 400 1.60 -13.13 35.89
C HIS A 400 1.08 -13.74 34.58
N ILE A 401 1.96 -13.99 33.61
CA ILE A 401 1.60 -14.66 32.35
C ILE A 401 1.02 -16.04 32.64
N MET A 402 1.69 -16.84 33.48
CA MET A 402 1.21 -18.17 33.86
C MET A 402 -0.17 -18.10 34.51
N LYS A 403 -0.41 -17.20 35.46
CA LYS A 403 -1.72 -17.10 36.13
C LYS A 403 -2.87 -16.70 35.20
N HIS A 404 -2.63 -15.81 34.23
CA HIS A 404 -3.69 -15.22 33.42
C HIS A 404 -3.85 -15.81 32.01
N TYR A 405 -2.83 -16.49 31.46
CA TYR A 405 -2.85 -17.00 30.09
C TYR A 405 -2.66 -18.53 29.97
N SER A 406 -2.39 -19.26 31.07
CA SER A 406 -2.32 -20.73 31.02
C SER A 406 -3.68 -21.42 31.17
N SER A 407 -4.75 -20.68 31.50
CA SER A 407 -6.12 -21.21 31.65
C SER A 407 -6.96 -21.20 30.36
N SER A 408 -6.41 -20.73 29.23
CA SER A 408 -7.11 -20.67 27.93
C SER A 408 -6.78 -21.85 26.98
N GLN A 409 -6.21 -22.94 27.49
CA GLN A 409 -5.93 -24.19 26.76
C GLN A 409 -6.52 -25.44 27.45
N LYS A 410 -7.71 -25.32 28.06
CA LYS A 410 -8.51 -26.49 28.42
C LYS A 410 -9.85 -26.45 27.72
#